data_AF-A0A962RMJ1-F1
#
_entry.id   AF-A0A962RMJ1-F1
#
_cell.length_a   1.000
_cell.length_b   1.000
_cell.length_c   1.000
_cell.angle_alpha   90.00
_cell.angle_beta   90.00
_cell.angle_gamma   90.00
#
_symmetry.space_group_name_H-M   'P 1'
#
loop_
_entity.id
_entity.type
_entity.pdbx_description
1 polymer ?
#
loop_
_entity_poly.entity_id
_entity_poly.type
_entity_poly.pdbx_seq_one_letter_code
_entity_poly.pdbx_strand_id
1 'polypeptide(L)' 'MWRMAFDIGGTFTDFVLSGPGRPARFLKVASTPDDPARAVVSGFEQLL' A
#
# COMPACT_ATOMS: atom_id res chain seq x y z
N MET A 1 -7.62 2.26 -16.28
CA MET A 1 -7.41 3.17 -15.13
C MET A 1 -6.55 2.45 -14.10
N TRP A 2 -5.67 3.17 -13.41
CA TRP A 2 -4.97 2.64 -12.24
C TRP A 2 -5.88 2.73 -11.01
N ARG A 3 -5.79 1.75 -10.13
CA ARG A 3 -6.53 1.68 -8.86
C ARG A 3 -5.56 1.23 -7.77
N MET A 4 -5.57 1.94 -6.65
CA MET A 4 -4.85 1.56 -5.46
C MET A 4 -5.82 1.40 -4.30
N ALA A 5 -5.61 0.36 -3.50
CA ALA A 5 -6.26 0.16 -2.22
C ALA A 5 -5.19 -0.18 -1.18
N PHE A 6 -5.45 0.18 0.07
CA PHE A 6 -4.65 -0.22 1.21
C PHE A 6 -5.54 -0.50 2.42
N ASP A 7 -5.10 -1.42 3.27
CA ASP A 7 -5.72 -1.77 4.54
C ASP A 7 -4.72 -1.53 5.67
N ILE A 8 -5.08 -0.67 6.61
CA ILE A 8 -4.21 -0.25 7.71
C ILE A 8 -4.52 -1.15 8.91
N GLY A 9 -3.64 -2.12 9.15
CA GLY A 9 -3.67 -2.94 10.36
C GLY A 9 -2.80 -2.38 11.48
N GLY A 10 -2.82 -3.07 12.64
CA GLY A 10 -1.98 -2.67 13.79
C GLY A 10 -0.49 -2.98 13.61
N THR A 11 -0.16 -4.12 13.00
CA THR A 11 1.25 -4.52 12.76
C THR A 11 1.71 -4.18 11.36
N PHE A 12 0.82 -4.34 10.38
CA PHE A 12 1.15 -4.19 8.96
C PHE A 12 0.08 -3.41 8.23
N THR A 13 0.50 -2.68 7.20
CA THR A 13 -0.36 -2.07 6.19
C THR A 13 -0.20 -2.85 4.88
N ASP A 14 -1.31 -3.34 4.36
CA ASP A 14 -1.39 -4.15 3.14
C ASP A 14 -1.78 -3.25 1.96
N PHE A 15 -1.15 -3.44 0.79
CA PHE A 15 -1.42 -2.65 -0.41
C PHE A 15 -1.74 -3.52 -1.62
N VAL A 16 -2.61 -3.00 -2.48
CA VAL A 16 -2.89 -3.54 -3.82
C VAL A 16 -2.83 -2.41 -4.85
N LEU A 17 -2.01 -2.58 -5.88
CA LEU A 17 -1.99 -1.72 -7.07
C LEU A 17 -2.41 -2.52 -8.30
N SER A 18 -3.48 -2.08 -8.96
CA SER A 18 -4.00 -2.70 -10.18
C SER A 18 -4.07 -1.68 -11.32
N GLY A 19 -3.75 -2.12 -12.53
CA GLY A 19 -3.76 -1.27 -13.72
C GLY A 19 -3.90 -2.06 -15.02
N PRO A 20 -4.12 -1.36 -16.14
CA PRO A 20 -4.35 -2.00 -17.42
C PRO A 20 -3.09 -2.71 -17.93
N GLY A 21 -3.28 -3.94 -18.45
CA GLY A 21 -2.23 -4.70 -19.13
C GLY A 21 -1.10 -5.22 -18.23
N ARG A 22 -1.25 -5.15 -16.90
CA ARG A 22 -0.29 -5.69 -15.93
C ARG A 22 -0.99 -6.47 -14.82
N PRO A 23 -0.35 -7.53 -14.28
CA PRO A 23 -0.83 -8.16 -13.05
C PRO A 23 -0.88 -7.16 -11.89
N ALA A 24 -1.74 -7.43 -10.91
CA ALA A 24 -1.76 -6.66 -9.67
C ALA A 24 -0.43 -6.81 -8.92
N ARG A 25 0.04 -5.71 -8.35
CA ARG A 25 1.18 -5.67 -7.43
C ARG A 25 0.68 -5.59 -6.00
N PHE A 26 1.41 -6.25 -5.10
CA PHE A 26 1.10 -6.32 -3.68
C PHE A 26 2.31 -5.89 -2.87
N LEU A 27 2.07 -5.21 -1.76
CA LEU A 27 3.10 -4.82 -0.81
C LEU A 27 2.54 -4.93 0.61
N LYS A 28 3.39 -5.39 1.53
CA LYS A 28 3.12 -5.36 2.96
C LYS A 28 4.26 -4.61 3.63
N VAL A 29 3.93 -3.57 4.39
CA VAL A 29 4.91 -2.78 5.16
C VAL A 29 4.50 -2.77 6.63
N ALA A 30 5.46 -2.54 7.53
CA ALA A 30 5.15 -2.31 8.93
C ALA A 30 4.25 -1.07 9.08
N SER A 31 3.19 -1.18 9.89
CA SER A 31 2.35 -0.04 10.22
C SER A 31 3.09 0.96 11.09
N THR A 32 2.63 2.21 11.05
CA THR A 32 3.07 3.30 11.92
C THR A 32 1.88 3.73 12.79
N PRO A 33 1.63 3.07 13.95
CA PRO A 33 0.41 3.28 14.73
C PRO A 33 0.22 4.72 15.24
N ASP A 34 1.32 5.43 15.45
CA ASP A 34 1.37 6.84 15.84
C ASP A 34 0.96 7.78 14.69
N ASP A 35 1.19 7.39 13.45
CA ASP A 35 0.80 8.13 12.24
C ASP A 35 0.67 7.18 11.04
N PRO A 36 -0.51 6.59 10.80
CA PRO A 36 -0.70 5.61 9.73
C PRO A 36 -0.47 6.17 8.32
N ALA A 37 -0.57 7.49 8.13
CA ALA A 37 -0.35 8.11 6.83
C ALA A 37 1.10 7.91 6.36
N ARG A 38 2.08 7.83 7.28
CA ARG A 38 3.48 7.56 6.94
C ARG A 38 3.68 6.20 6.29
N ALA A 39 3.07 5.15 6.83
CA ALA A 39 3.11 3.82 6.23
C ALA A 39 2.44 3.83 4.83
N VAL A 40 1.31 4.54 4.68
CA VAL A 40 0.59 4.69 3.39
C VAL A 40 1.48 5.36 2.33
N VAL A 41 2.07 6.52 2.64
CA VAL A 41 2.91 7.27 1.70
C VAL A 41 4.17 6.47 1.33
N SER A 42 4.87 5.92 2.32
CA SER A 42 6.08 5.12 2.07
C SER A 42 5.79 3.87 1.26
N GLY A 43 4.67 3.18 1.53
CA GLY A 43 4.26 2.01 0.77
C GLY A 43 3.83 2.36 -0.66
N PHE A 44 3.20 3.51 -0.87
CA PHE A 44 2.88 4.00 -2.21
C PHE A 44 4.14 4.24 -3.04
N GLU A 45 5.17 4.89 -2.49
CA GLU A 45 6.44 5.15 -3.17
C GLU A 45 7.16 3.86 -3.60
N GLN A 46 7.11 2.81 -2.78
CA GLN A 46 7.67 1.49 -3.11
C GLN A 46 6.89 0.76 -4.22
N LEU A 47 5.62 1.11 -4.42
CA LEU A 47 4.72 0.51 -5.41
C LEU A 47 4.63 1.27 -6.73
N LEU A 48 5.24 2.44 -6.86
CA LEU A 48 5.47 3.08 -8.16
C LEU A 48 6.51 2.30 -8.99
#